data_AF-A0A497HXP2-F1
#
_entry.id   AF-A0A497HXP2-F1
#
_cell.length_a   1.000
_cell.length_b   1.000
_cell.length_c   1.000
_cell.angle_alpha   90.00
_cell.angle_beta   90.00
_cell.angle_gamma   90.00
#
_symmetry.space_group_name_H-M   'P 1'
#
loop_
_entity.id
_entity.type
_entity.pdbx_description
1 polymer ?
#
loop_
_entity_poly.entity_id
_entity_poly.type
_entity_poly.pdbx_seq_one_letter_code
_entity_poly.pdbx_strand_id
1 'polypeptide(L)'
;MFFLDELIIEISNIYVQSQISYEGDTSNYHSIDHLATTSEILKRGADDCDGQAILIASLLRYRGYDAYVVFGYSHVWVEVHLGNKIISINNPERHGAWYCKFNEQNVQWNILPFFNLFMGFFLLFLSLLSMLYYLYKKNVAKYISEYLYFFKYVFILFVTFLVLGILVYVIIKIITP
;
A
#
# COMPACT_ATOMS: atom_id res chain seq x y z
N MET A 1 -6.82 -17.95 -35.63
CA MET A 1 -7.89 -17.22 -34.94
C MET A 1 -7.37 -16.46 -33.71
N PHE A 2 -6.47 -17.06 -32.90
CA PHE A 2 -5.88 -16.42 -31.69
C PHE A 2 -5.24 -15.03 -31.86
N PHE A 3 -4.64 -14.72 -33.01
CA PHE A 3 -4.00 -13.41 -33.22
C PHE A 3 -4.98 -12.23 -33.20
N LEU A 4 -6.21 -12.42 -33.73
CA LEU A 4 -7.22 -11.36 -33.72
C LEU A 4 -7.76 -11.10 -32.32
N ASP A 5 -7.92 -12.15 -31.51
CA ASP A 5 -8.38 -12.01 -30.12
C ASP A 5 -7.36 -11.25 -29.27
N GLU A 6 -6.07 -11.60 -29.39
CA GLU A 6 -4.99 -10.89 -28.71
C GLU A 6 -4.92 -9.41 -29.13
N LEU A 7 -5.11 -9.13 -30.42
CA LEU A 7 -5.13 -7.76 -30.92
C LEU A 7 -6.34 -6.96 -30.39
N ILE A 8 -7.54 -7.55 -30.36
CA ILE A 8 -8.74 -6.90 -29.81
C ILE A 8 -8.56 -6.60 -28.32
N ILE A 9 -7.98 -7.55 -27.60
CA ILE A 9 -7.64 -7.41 -26.19
C ILE A 9 -6.68 -6.23 -25.96
N GLU A 10 -5.59 -6.18 -26.72
CA GLU A 10 -4.58 -5.13 -26.58
C GLU A 10 -5.14 -3.75 -26.97
N ILE A 11 -5.90 -3.68 -28.07
CA ILE A 11 -6.56 -2.44 -28.49
C ILE A 11 -7.55 -1.95 -27.43
N SER A 12 -8.26 -2.86 -26.74
CA SER A 12 -9.19 -2.49 -25.67
C SER A 12 -8.46 -1.83 -24.50
N ASN A 13 -7.28 -2.33 -24.13
CA ASN A 13 -6.42 -1.72 -23.12
C ASN A 13 -5.93 -0.33 -23.54
N ILE A 14 -5.35 -0.22 -24.74
CA ILE A 14 -4.87 1.05 -25.29
C ILE A 14 -6.01 2.07 -25.38
N TYR A 15 -7.20 1.63 -25.81
CA TYR A 15 -8.37 2.49 -25.90
C TYR A 15 -8.74 3.04 -24.52
N VAL A 16 -8.91 2.21 -23.50
CA VAL A 16 -9.26 2.68 -22.15
C VAL A 16 -8.22 3.64 -21.60
N GLN A 17 -6.93 3.31 -21.71
CA GLN A 17 -5.83 4.18 -21.26
C GLN A 17 -5.79 5.53 -22.01
N SER A 18 -6.31 5.59 -23.24
CA SER A 18 -6.44 6.84 -24.00
C SER A 18 -7.68 7.67 -23.63
N GLN A 19 -8.71 7.04 -23.05
CA GLN A 19 -9.98 7.69 -22.72
C GLN A 19 -10.00 8.29 -21.32
N ILE A 20 -9.21 7.73 -20.38
CA ILE A 20 -9.16 8.21 -19.00
C ILE A 20 -7.73 8.47 -18.54
N SER A 21 -7.57 9.48 -17.68
CA SER A 21 -6.29 9.77 -17.04
C SER A 21 -6.07 8.85 -15.83
N TYR A 22 -4.81 8.48 -15.57
CA TYR A 22 -4.46 7.67 -14.40
C TYR A 22 -4.33 8.56 -13.17
N GLU A 23 -5.26 8.48 -12.23
CA GLU A 23 -5.28 9.27 -10.99
C GLU A 23 -5.78 8.44 -9.81
N GLY A 24 -5.10 8.52 -8.67
CA GLY A 24 -5.50 7.79 -7.47
C GLY A 24 -6.77 8.33 -6.80
N ASP A 25 -7.43 7.48 -6.02
CA ASP A 25 -8.70 7.80 -5.36
C ASP A 25 -8.66 8.99 -4.41
N THR A 26 -7.51 9.23 -3.78
CA THR A 26 -7.36 10.36 -2.85
C THR A 26 -7.52 11.71 -3.55
N SER A 27 -7.01 11.85 -4.78
CA SER A 27 -7.16 13.05 -5.60
C SER A 27 -8.51 13.10 -6.33
N ASN A 28 -9.02 11.94 -6.77
CA ASN A 28 -10.21 11.88 -7.61
C ASN A 28 -11.54 11.85 -6.82
N TYR A 29 -11.60 11.00 -5.80
CA TYR A 29 -12.80 10.71 -5.01
C TYR A 29 -12.72 11.15 -3.54
N HIS A 30 -11.56 11.63 -3.09
CA HIS A 30 -11.29 11.93 -1.67
C HIS A 30 -11.51 10.71 -0.76
N SER A 31 -11.23 9.51 -1.30
CA SER A 31 -11.26 8.24 -0.59
C SER A 31 -9.85 7.66 -0.50
N ILE A 32 -9.63 6.76 0.46
CA ILE A 32 -8.41 5.96 0.53
C ILE A 32 -8.40 4.92 -0.59
N ASP A 33 -9.57 4.35 -0.88
CA ASP A 33 -9.82 3.32 -1.89
C ASP A 33 -11.31 3.40 -2.26
N HIS A 34 -11.65 3.67 -3.51
CA HIS A 34 -13.02 3.86 -4.00
C HIS A 34 -13.25 3.05 -5.27
N LEU A 35 -13.93 1.91 -5.12
CA LEU A 35 -14.35 1.08 -6.24
C LEU A 35 -15.45 1.77 -7.07
N ALA A 36 -15.03 2.54 -8.07
CA ALA A 36 -15.91 3.33 -8.92
C ALA A 36 -16.68 2.45 -9.93
N THR A 37 -17.91 2.83 -10.24
CA THR A 37 -18.68 2.24 -11.34
C THR A 37 -18.19 2.75 -12.70
N THR A 38 -18.48 2.01 -13.77
CA THR A 38 -18.16 2.45 -15.14
C THR A 38 -18.73 3.83 -15.47
N SER A 39 -19.93 4.15 -14.97
CA SER A 39 -20.55 5.47 -15.17
C SER A 39 -19.83 6.58 -14.42
N GLU A 40 -19.28 6.31 -13.23
CA GLU A 40 -18.52 7.28 -12.45
C GLU A 40 -17.17 7.55 -13.10
N ILE A 41 -16.46 6.49 -13.48
CA ILE A 41 -15.17 6.55 -14.17
C ILE A 41 -15.30 7.38 -15.45
N LEU A 42 -16.28 7.07 -16.30
CA LEU A 42 -16.50 7.77 -17.57
C LEU A 42 -16.91 9.24 -17.36
N LYS A 43 -17.67 9.53 -16.31
CA LYS A 43 -18.08 10.91 -15.97
C LYS A 43 -16.90 11.74 -15.48
N ARG A 44 -15.99 11.13 -14.70
CA ARG A 44 -14.78 11.78 -14.18
C ARG A 44 -13.71 11.94 -15.25
N GLY A 45 -13.60 10.96 -16.15
CA GLY A 45 -12.52 10.89 -17.13
C GLY A 45 -11.17 10.54 -16.51
N ALA A 46 -11.15 10.06 -15.28
CA ALA A 46 -9.94 9.67 -14.55
C ALA A 46 -10.26 8.59 -13.53
N ASP A 47 -9.32 7.67 -13.33
CA ASP A 47 -9.30 6.67 -12.26
C ASP A 47 -7.94 5.95 -12.19
N ASP A 48 -7.72 5.08 -11.21
CA ASP A 48 -6.48 4.31 -11.10
C ASP A 48 -6.56 2.91 -11.76
N CYS A 49 -5.74 1.98 -11.30
CA CYS A 49 -5.62 0.64 -11.84
C CYS A 49 -6.95 -0.14 -11.80
N ASP A 50 -7.78 0.05 -10.77
CA ASP A 50 -9.03 -0.67 -10.61
C ASP A 50 -10.11 -0.17 -11.57
N GLY A 51 -10.26 1.15 -11.73
CA GLY A 51 -11.19 1.76 -12.67
C GLY A 51 -10.81 1.44 -14.12
N GLN A 52 -9.52 1.46 -14.46
CA GLN A 52 -9.05 0.96 -15.76
C GLN A 52 -9.42 -0.50 -15.98
N ALA A 53 -9.19 -1.37 -15.00
CA ALA A 53 -9.51 -2.79 -15.11
C ALA A 53 -11.03 -3.02 -15.24
N ILE A 54 -11.86 -2.30 -14.49
CA ILE A 54 -13.32 -2.35 -14.57
C ILE A 54 -13.81 -1.95 -15.96
N LEU A 55 -13.28 -0.87 -16.55
CA LEU A 55 -13.64 -0.45 -17.91
C LEU A 55 -13.20 -1.47 -18.97
N ILE A 56 -11.96 -1.95 -18.89
CA ILE A 56 -11.43 -2.95 -19.85
C ILE A 56 -12.25 -4.24 -19.78
N ALA A 57 -12.49 -4.76 -18.57
CA ALA A 57 -13.29 -5.96 -18.38
C ALA A 57 -14.72 -5.77 -18.91
N SER A 58 -15.36 -4.64 -18.60
CA SER A 58 -16.71 -4.33 -19.08
C SER A 58 -16.79 -4.27 -20.62
N LEU A 59 -15.80 -3.66 -21.27
CA LEU A 59 -15.72 -3.57 -22.73
C LEU A 59 -15.53 -4.95 -23.38
N LEU A 60 -14.68 -5.79 -22.80
CA LEU A 60 -14.41 -7.14 -23.29
C LEU A 60 -15.61 -8.08 -23.05
N ARG A 61 -16.25 -7.99 -21.89
CA ARG A 61 -17.52 -8.69 -21.58
C ARG A 61 -18.61 -8.32 -22.58
N TYR A 62 -18.77 -7.04 -22.88
CA TYR A 62 -19.73 -6.56 -23.89
C TYR A 62 -19.45 -7.15 -25.28
N ARG A 63 -18.18 -7.41 -25.61
CA ARG A 63 -17.76 -8.06 -26.86
C ARG A 63 -17.88 -9.60 -26.85
N GLY A 64 -18.34 -10.19 -25.76
CA GLY A 64 -18.55 -11.64 -25.63
C GLY A 64 -17.33 -12.42 -25.13
N TYR A 65 -16.29 -11.74 -24.64
CA TYR A 65 -15.14 -12.41 -24.02
C TYR A 65 -15.45 -12.84 -22.58
N ASP A 66 -14.86 -13.95 -22.15
CA ASP A 66 -14.86 -14.35 -20.73
C ASP A 66 -13.74 -13.59 -20.00
N ALA A 67 -14.06 -12.39 -19.53
CA ALA A 67 -13.12 -11.46 -18.91
C ALA A 67 -13.44 -11.23 -17.42
N TYR A 68 -12.41 -11.05 -16.60
CA TYR A 68 -12.50 -10.85 -15.16
C TYR A 68 -11.63 -9.69 -14.74
N VAL A 69 -12.15 -8.87 -13.81
CA VAL A 69 -11.33 -7.96 -13.01
C VAL A 69 -10.63 -8.79 -11.93
N VAL A 70 -9.33 -8.58 -11.76
CA VAL A 70 -8.48 -9.35 -10.85
C VAL A 70 -7.79 -8.41 -9.87
N PHE A 71 -8.08 -8.59 -8.59
CA PHE A 71 -7.48 -7.86 -7.50
C PHE A 71 -6.28 -8.62 -6.92
N GLY A 72 -5.10 -8.00 -7.00
CA GLY A 72 -3.90 -8.41 -6.27
C GLY A 72 -3.52 -7.41 -5.19
N TYR A 73 -2.38 -7.66 -4.55
CA TYR A 73 -1.95 -6.91 -3.36
C TYR A 73 -1.70 -5.41 -3.58
N SER A 74 -1.20 -5.04 -4.76
CA SER A 74 -0.76 -3.67 -5.05
C SER A 74 -1.29 -3.16 -6.39
N HIS A 75 -2.07 -3.97 -7.10
CA HIS A 75 -2.48 -3.69 -8.47
C HIS A 75 -3.73 -4.47 -8.84
N VAL A 76 -4.53 -3.89 -9.72
CA VAL A 76 -5.73 -4.51 -10.29
C VAL A 76 -5.56 -4.62 -11.80
N TRP A 77 -5.87 -5.79 -12.36
CA TRP A 77 -5.69 -6.09 -13.79
C TRP A 77 -6.89 -6.84 -14.36
N VAL A 78 -6.84 -7.15 -15.66
CA VAL A 78 -7.87 -7.95 -16.33
C VAL A 78 -7.31 -9.27 -16.80
N GLU A 79 -8.05 -10.35 -16.60
CA GLU A 79 -7.77 -11.65 -17.20
C GLU A 79 -8.88 -12.04 -18.19
N VAL A 80 -8.48 -12.47 -19.39
CA VAL A 80 -9.39 -13.01 -20.41
C VAL A 80 -9.10 -14.49 -20.61
N HIS A 81 -10.13 -15.31 -20.49
CA HIS A 81 -10.06 -16.75 -20.61
C HIS A 81 -10.45 -17.18 -22.03
N LEU A 82 -9.48 -17.68 -22.80
CA LEU A 82 -9.65 -18.18 -24.16
C LEU A 82 -9.37 -19.69 -24.19
N GLY A 83 -10.38 -20.49 -23.84
CA GLY A 83 -10.24 -21.94 -23.72
C GLY A 83 -9.22 -22.30 -22.64
N ASN A 84 -8.06 -22.83 -23.05
CA ASN A 84 -6.98 -23.23 -22.13
C ASN A 84 -5.93 -22.12 -21.90
N LYS A 85 -6.12 -20.92 -22.48
CA LYS A 85 -5.19 -19.81 -22.36
C LYS A 85 -5.81 -18.68 -21.54
N ILE A 86 -5.04 -18.13 -20.62
CA ILE A 86 -5.39 -16.91 -19.89
C ILE A 86 -4.47 -15.79 -20.38
N ILE A 87 -5.06 -14.66 -20.78
CA ILE A 87 -4.35 -13.45 -21.16
C ILE A 87 -4.56 -12.42 -20.06
N SER A 88 -3.48 -12.02 -19.39
CA SER A 88 -3.50 -10.95 -18.41
C SER A 88 -3.13 -9.62 -19.08
N ILE A 89 -3.91 -8.57 -18.83
CA ILE A 89 -3.81 -7.27 -19.46
C ILE A 89 -3.70 -6.22 -18.36
N ASN A 90 -2.89 -5.18 -18.59
CA ASN A 90 -2.58 -4.18 -17.58
C ASN A 90 -1.99 -4.81 -16.30
N ASN A 91 -1.15 -5.85 -16.44
CA ASN A 91 -0.45 -6.52 -15.34
C ASN A 91 1.08 -6.38 -15.53
N PRO A 92 1.66 -5.22 -15.19
CA PRO A 92 3.03 -4.85 -15.57
C PRO A 92 4.11 -5.79 -14.99
N GLU A 93 3.89 -6.37 -13.81
CA GLU A 93 4.87 -7.24 -13.15
C GLU A 93 4.48 -8.73 -13.19
N ARG A 94 3.41 -9.10 -13.91
CA ARG A 94 2.80 -10.44 -13.82
C ARG A 94 2.58 -10.84 -12.35
N HIS A 95 1.92 -9.97 -11.59
CA HIS A 95 1.59 -10.24 -10.20
C HIS A 95 0.88 -11.60 -10.09
N GLY A 96 1.56 -12.56 -9.45
CA GLY A 96 1.10 -13.95 -9.38
C GLY A 96 0.09 -14.22 -8.27
N ALA A 97 0.01 -13.33 -7.28
CA ALA A 97 -0.93 -13.45 -6.16
C ALA A 97 -2.12 -12.51 -6.36
N TRP A 98 -3.29 -13.11 -6.49
CA TRP A 98 -4.59 -12.44 -6.52
C TRP A 98 -5.45 -12.98 -5.38
N TYR A 99 -6.32 -12.16 -4.81
CA TYR A 99 -7.24 -12.58 -3.74
C TYR A 99 -8.71 -12.55 -4.15
N CYS A 100 -9.08 -11.73 -5.14
CA CYS A 100 -10.43 -11.68 -5.68
C CYS A 100 -10.38 -11.57 -7.22
N LYS A 101 -11.25 -12.33 -7.89
CA LYS A 101 -11.52 -12.22 -9.32
C LYS A 101 -13.02 -12.15 -9.52
N PHE A 102 -13.51 -11.22 -10.32
CA PHE A 102 -14.94 -11.13 -10.55
C PHE A 102 -15.30 -10.57 -11.93
N ASN A 103 -16.53 -10.87 -12.31
CA ASN A 103 -17.30 -10.19 -13.35
C ASN A 103 -18.76 -10.11 -12.88
N GLU A 104 -19.67 -9.73 -13.77
CA GLU A 104 -21.09 -9.57 -13.44
C GLU A 104 -21.81 -10.90 -13.14
N GLN A 105 -21.19 -12.05 -13.45
CA GLN A 105 -21.81 -13.38 -13.31
C GLN A 105 -21.18 -14.21 -12.19
N ASN A 106 -19.89 -14.01 -11.89
CA ASN A 106 -19.13 -14.86 -11.00
C ASN A 106 -18.14 -14.07 -10.17
N VAL A 107 -17.92 -14.53 -8.94
CA VAL A 107 -16.88 -14.05 -8.03
C VAL A 107 -16.08 -15.24 -7.50
N GLN A 108 -14.77 -15.14 -7.61
CA GLN A 108 -13.82 -16.15 -7.14
C GLN A 108 -12.92 -15.53 -6.08
N TRP A 109 -12.77 -16.25 -4.97
CA TRP A 109 -11.92 -15.84 -3.86
C TRP A 109 -10.74 -16.78 -3.75
N ASN A 110 -9.54 -16.22 -3.66
CA ASN A 110 -8.34 -16.96 -3.31
C ASN A 110 -7.95 -16.58 -1.88
N ILE A 111 -8.29 -17.47 -0.95
CA ILE A 111 -8.14 -17.24 0.49
C ILE A 111 -6.68 -17.41 0.93
N LEU A 112 -5.86 -18.11 0.13
CA LEU A 112 -4.49 -18.45 0.52
C LEU A 112 -3.60 -17.19 0.71
N PRO A 113 -3.60 -16.20 -0.20
CA PRO A 113 -2.96 -14.90 0.04
C PRO A 113 -3.42 -14.23 1.33
N PHE A 114 -4.73 -14.15 1.57
CA PHE A 114 -5.28 -13.56 2.80
C PHE A 114 -4.78 -14.28 4.05
N PHE A 115 -4.78 -15.61 4.02
CA PHE A 115 -4.26 -16.44 5.12
C PHE A 115 -2.77 -16.20 5.35
N ASN A 116 -1.95 -16.12 4.29
CA ASN A 116 -0.52 -15.84 4.40
C ASN A 116 -0.25 -14.46 5.00
N LEU A 117 -0.99 -13.44 4.56
CA LEU A 117 -0.89 -12.09 5.11
C LEU A 117 -1.27 -12.06 6.60
N PHE A 118 -2.41 -12.67 6.93
CA PHE A 118 -2.89 -12.79 8.30
C PHE A 118 -1.87 -13.52 9.20
N MET A 119 -1.34 -14.66 8.74
CA MET A 119 -0.33 -15.40 9.48
C MET A 119 0.96 -14.59 9.67
N GLY A 120 1.37 -13.82 8.67
CA GLY A 120 2.51 -12.90 8.79
C GLY A 120 2.31 -11.86 9.90
N PHE A 121 1.16 -11.17 9.91
CA PHE A 121 0.83 -10.22 10.97
C PHE A 121 0.69 -10.88 12.34
N PHE A 122 0.08 -12.06 12.40
CA PHE A 122 -0.06 -12.83 13.64
C PHE A 122 1.30 -13.20 14.25
N LEU A 123 2.23 -13.69 13.43
CA LEU A 123 3.59 -14.03 13.89
C LEU A 123 4.37 -12.79 14.30
N LEU A 124 4.26 -11.68 13.56
CA LEU A 124 4.88 -10.41 13.94
C LEU A 124 4.34 -9.94 15.30
N PHE A 125 3.02 -9.93 15.48
CA PHE A 125 2.38 -9.57 16.73
C PHE A 125 2.85 -10.47 17.90
N LEU A 126 2.89 -11.79 17.69
CA LEU A 126 3.37 -12.74 18.69
C LEU A 126 4.85 -12.52 19.04
N SER A 127 5.68 -12.19 18.05
CA SER A 127 7.09 -11.87 18.28
C SER A 127 7.28 -10.58 19.09
N LEU A 128 6.48 -9.55 18.82
CA LEU A 128 6.48 -8.30 19.58
C LEU A 128 6.03 -8.53 21.02
N LEU A 129 4.97 -9.31 21.23
CA LEU A 129 4.52 -9.71 22.58
C LEU A 129 5.59 -10.54 23.31
N SER A 130 6.22 -11.48 22.63
CA SER A 130 7.27 -12.33 23.20
C SER A 130 8.50 -11.51 23.58
N MET A 131 8.86 -10.51 22.76
CA MET A 131 9.93 -9.56 23.06
C MET A 131 9.59 -8.75 24.31
N LEU A 132 8.39 -8.17 24.40
CA LEU A 132 7.93 -7.41 25.57
C LEU A 132 7.94 -8.29 26.84
N TYR A 133 7.43 -9.51 26.75
CA TYR A 133 7.45 -10.48 27.83
C TYR A 133 8.87 -10.85 28.27
N TYR A 134 9.78 -11.06 27.31
CA TYR A 134 11.20 -11.32 27.58
C TYR A 134 11.87 -10.13 28.29
N LEU A 135 11.65 -8.91 27.80
CA LEU A 135 12.17 -7.68 28.41
C LEU A 135 11.65 -7.48 29.84
N TYR A 136 10.36 -7.76 30.06
CA TYR A 136 9.75 -7.77 31.38
C TYR A 136 10.43 -8.80 32.30
N LYS A 137 10.54 -10.07 31.87
CA LYS A 137 11.15 -11.15 32.65
C LYS A 137 12.62 -10.89 33.00
N LYS A 138 13.36 -10.25 32.09
CA LYS A 138 14.78 -9.89 32.29
C LYS A 138 14.95 -8.60 33.09
N ASN A 139 13.88 -7.99 33.59
CA ASN A 139 13.91 -6.73 34.31
C ASN A 139 14.66 -5.62 33.51
N VAL A 140 14.60 -5.68 32.17
CA VAL A 140 15.29 -4.70 31.32
C VAL A 140 14.71 -3.31 31.54
N ALA A 141 13.43 -3.22 31.92
CA ALA A 141 12.83 -1.96 32.38
C ALA A 141 13.61 -1.31 33.54
N LYS A 142 14.17 -2.11 34.46
CA LYS A 142 15.04 -1.62 35.54
C LYS A 142 16.34 -1.03 34.96
N TYR A 143 17.00 -1.75 34.04
CA TYR A 143 18.22 -1.26 33.39
C TYR A 143 18.00 0.00 32.54
N ILE A 144 16.90 0.07 31.78
CA ILE A 144 16.53 1.26 31.01
C ILE A 144 16.23 2.42 31.97
N SER A 145 15.51 2.18 33.07
CA SER A 145 15.24 3.22 34.07
C SER A 145 16.53 3.72 34.73
N GLU A 146 17.46 2.84 35.08
CA GLU A 146 18.76 3.21 35.66
C GLU A 146 19.62 4.00 34.67
N TYR A 147 19.59 3.64 33.38
CA TYR A 147 20.28 4.36 32.31
C TYR A 147 19.68 5.76 32.08
N LEU A 148 18.35 5.88 32.07
CA LEU A 148 17.67 7.17 31.99
C LEU A 148 17.93 8.05 33.23
N TYR A 149 18.01 7.44 34.42
CA TYR A 149 18.41 8.13 35.64
C TYR A 149 19.85 8.66 35.56
N PHE A 150 20.79 7.85 35.07
CA PHE A 150 22.16 8.29 34.81
C PHE A 150 22.20 9.47 33.82
N PHE A 151 21.45 9.37 32.72
CA PHE A 151 21.35 10.43 31.70
C PHE A 151 20.77 11.74 32.26
N LYS A 152 19.79 11.66 33.18
CA LYS A 152 19.24 12.82 33.88
C LYS A 152 20.33 13.57 34.65
N TYR A 153 21.24 12.88 35.35
CA TYR A 153 22.32 13.53 36.09
C TYR A 153 23.38 14.14 35.17
N VAL A 154 23.74 13.45 34.09
CA VAL A 154 24.64 14.01 33.06
C VAL A 154 24.05 15.27 32.44
N PHE A 155 22.75 15.29 32.15
CA PHE A 155 22.07 16.45 31.61
C PHE A 155 22.02 17.62 32.59
N ILE A 156 21.70 17.38 33.86
CA ILE A 156 21.73 18.42 34.92
C ILE A 156 23.13 19.03 35.04
N LEU A 157 24.17 18.19 35.02
CA LEU A 157 25.57 18.64 35.07
C LEU A 157 25.91 19.53 33.87
N PHE A 158 25.55 19.09 32.66
CA PHE A 158 25.75 19.86 31.42
C PHE A 158 25.07 21.24 31.48
N VAL A 159 23.79 21.28 31.88
CA VAL A 159 23.04 22.54 32.01
C VAL A 159 23.68 23.46 33.05
N THR A 160 24.16 22.91 34.17
CA THR A 160 24.83 23.68 35.22
C THR A 160 26.11 24.34 34.70
N PHE A 161 26.95 23.60 33.98
CA PHE A 161 28.15 24.15 33.35
C PHE A 161 27.84 25.21 32.29
N LEU A 162 26.78 25.01 31.51
CA LEU A 162 26.36 25.95 30.49
C LEU A 162 25.90 27.27 31.12
N VAL A 163 25.10 27.22 32.19
CA VAL A 163 24.65 28.39 32.95
C VAL A 163 25.83 29.11 33.61
N LEU A 164 26.76 28.37 34.24
CA LEU A 164 28.00 28.93 34.79
C LEU A 164 28.85 29.62 33.72
N GLY A 165 29.00 28.99 32.55
CA GLY A 165 29.72 29.56 31.42
C GLY A 165 29.10 30.88 30.93
N ILE A 166 27.77 30.93 30.83
CA ILE A 166 27.04 32.16 30.48
C ILE A 166 27.25 33.24 31.56
N LEU A 167 27.16 32.87 32.84
CA LEU A 167 27.39 33.79 33.96
C LEU A 167 28.80 34.39 33.93
N VAL A 168 29.82 33.55 33.76
CA VAL A 168 31.22 33.99 33.64
C VAL A 168 31.39 34.91 32.44
N TYR A 169 30.81 34.55 31.28
CA TYR A 169 30.84 35.38 30.08
C TYR A 169 30.20 36.76 30.33
N VAL A 170 29.04 36.81 30.98
CA VAL A 170 28.36 38.07 31.32
C VAL A 170 29.20 38.90 32.30
N ILE A 171 29.77 38.28 33.33
CA ILE A 171 30.64 38.97 34.31
C ILE A 171 31.88 39.56 33.62
N ILE A 172 32.55 38.79 32.76
CA ILE A 172 33.68 39.28 31.97
C ILE A 172 33.24 40.49 31.13
N LYS A 173 32.11 40.39 30.43
CA LYS A 173 31.61 41.50 29.60
C LYS A 173 31.24 42.76 30.40
N ILE A 174 30.86 42.63 31.68
CA ILE A 174 30.58 43.76 32.57
C ILE A 174 31.88 44.39 33.11
N ILE A 175 32.88 43.57 33.44
CA ILE A 175 34.14 44.01 34.07
C ILE A 175 35.14 44.55 33.03
N THR A 176 35.15 43.97 31.83
CA THR A 176 35.94 44.43 30.67
C THR A 176 35.01 45.08 29.65
N PRO A 177 34.81 46.42 29.71
CA PRO A 177 34.02 47.15 28.71
C PRO A 177 34.67 47.15 27.32
#